data_AF-A0A0F9C2K7-F1
#
_entry.id   AF-A0A0F9C2K7-F1
#
_cell.length_a   1.000
_cell.length_b   1.000
_cell.length_c   1.000
_cell.angle_alpha   90.00
_cell.angle_beta   90.00
_cell.angle_gamma   90.00
#
_symmetry.space_group_name_H-M   'P 1'
#
loop_
_entity.id
_entity.type
_entity.pdbx_description
1 polymer ?
#
loop_
_entity_poly.entity_id
_entity_poly.type
_entity_poly.pdbx_seq_one_letter_code
_entity_poly.pdbx_strand_id
1 'polypeptide(L)' 'MEQLQARKCGDCKKEIQFQEFLRENPSIDKERGLGIFDDPFMTVYCTDCFLKRPEKPYKTNRRYYYQRRFKKRDHQPIFK' A
#
# COMPACT_ATOMS: atom_id res chain seq x y z
N MET A 1 1.74 -24.93 18.69
CA MET A 1 1.66 -23.58 18.10
C MET A 1 2.97 -23.37 17.38
N GLU A 2 2.94 -23.31 16.04
CA GLU A 2 4.14 -23.02 15.26
C GLU A 2 4.66 -21.63 15.66
N GLN A 3 5.93 -21.57 16.07
CA GLN A 3 6.58 -20.30 16.33
C GLN A 3 6.87 -19.65 14.98
N LEU A 4 6.08 -18.65 14.61
CA LEU A 4 6.33 -17.84 13.42
C LEU A 4 7.72 -17.21 13.54
N GLN A 5 8.51 -17.32 12.47
CA GLN A 5 9.82 -16.70 12.44
C GLN A 5 9.67 -15.17 12.41
N ALA A 6 10.52 -14.49 13.17
CA ALA A 6 10.60 -13.03 13.11
C ALA A 6 11.02 -12.60 11.70
N ARG A 7 10.39 -11.53 11.18
CA ARG A 7 10.75 -10.97 9.87
C ARG A 7 11.53 -9.68 10.03
N LYS A 8 12.41 -9.39 9.07
CA LYS A 8 13.19 -8.15 9.07
C LYS A 8 12.45 -7.06 8.31
N CYS A 9 12.45 -5.85 8.87
CA CYS A 9 11.98 -4.65 8.21
C CYS A 9 12.71 -4.47 6.86
N GLY A 10 11.98 -4.18 5.80
CA GLY A 10 12.55 -3.99 4.46
C GLY A 10 13.56 -2.85 4.36
N ASP A 11 13.49 -1.84 5.25
CA ASP A 11 14.37 -0.67 5.21
C ASP A 11 15.48 -0.76 6.26
N CYS A 12 15.15 -0.81 7.56
CA CYS A 12 16.14 -0.77 8.65
C CYS A 12 16.63 -2.14 9.13
N LYS A 13 16.13 -3.25 8.56
CA LYS A 13 16.45 -4.64 8.94
C LYS A 13 16.18 -5.02 10.40
N LYS A 14 15.50 -4.17 11.17
CA LYS A 14 15.01 -4.49 12.52
C LYS A 14 14.13 -5.73 12.47
N GLU A 15 14.31 -6.64 13.42
CA GLU A 15 13.45 -7.80 13.57
C GLU A 15 12.08 -7.39 14.12
N ILE A 16 11.04 -7.91 13.51
CA ILE A 16 9.64 -7.65 13.81
C ILE A 16 9.04 -9.00 14.17
N GLN A 17 8.51 -9.10 15.39
CA GLN A 17 7.76 -10.27 15.81
C GLN A 17 6.32 -10.17 15.30
N PHE A 18 5.67 -11.30 15.04
CA PHE A 18 4.29 -11.30 14.57
C PHE A 18 3.33 -10.59 15.54
N GLN A 19 3.58 -10.72 16.85
CA GLN A 19 2.78 -10.03 17.87
C GLN A 19 2.95 -8.50 17.82
N GLU A 20 4.16 -8.02 17.51
CA GLU A 20 4.41 -6.58 17.32
C GLU A 20 3.69 -6.09 16.07
N PHE A 21 3.77 -6.84 14.96
CA PHE A 21 3.07 -6.54 13.72
C PHE A 21 1.55 -6.41 13.94
N LEU A 22 0.92 -7.33 14.68
CA LEU A 22 -0.51 -7.25 15.00
C LEU A 22 -0.83 -6.07 15.92
N ARG A 23 0.02 -5.76 16.90
CA ARG A 23 -0.16 -4.59 17.78
C ARG A 23 -0.13 -3.29 16.99
N GLU A 24 0.75 -3.19 15.99
CA GLU A 24 0.86 -2.02 15.12
C GLU A 24 -0.30 -1.92 14.11
N ASN A 25 -1.02 -3.01 13.86
CA ASN A 25 -2.11 -3.09 12.87
C ASN A 25 -3.41 -3.64 13.49
N PRO A 26 -4.07 -2.90 14.42
CA PRO A 26 -5.20 -3.39 15.20
C PRO A 26 -6.46 -3.66 14.36
N SER A 27 -6.55 -3.12 13.14
CA SER A 27 -7.68 -3.36 12.22
C SER A 27 -7.58 -4.69 11.46
N ILE A 28 -6.51 -5.47 11.64
CA ILE A 28 -6.28 -6.72 10.93
C ILE A 28 -6.51 -7.88 11.88
N ASP A 29 -7.43 -8.77 11.51
CA ASP A 29 -7.67 -10.01 12.25
C ASP A 29 -6.45 -10.93 12.21
N LYS A 30 -6.26 -11.74 13.26
CA LYS A 30 -5.07 -12.59 13.44
C LYS A 30 -4.80 -13.51 12.24
N GLU A 31 -5.83 -14.14 11.67
CA GLU A 31 -5.69 -15.05 10.52
C GLU A 31 -5.19 -14.31 9.26
N ARG A 32 -5.79 -13.16 8.99
CA ARG A 32 -5.40 -12.30 7.87
C ARG A 32 -4.00 -11.73 8.09
N GLY A 33 -3.67 -11.34 9.31
CA GLY A 33 -2.34 -10.87 9.68
C GLY A 33 -1.29 -11.96 9.47
N LEU A 34 -1.60 -13.20 9.83
CA LEU A 34 -0.75 -14.36 9.59
C LEU A 34 -0.47 -14.55 8.10
N GLY A 35 -1.52 -14.53 7.27
CA GLY A 35 -1.37 -14.65 5.82
C GLY A 35 -0.49 -13.55 5.22
N ILE A 36 -0.62 -12.30 5.68
CA ILE A 36 0.21 -11.19 5.20
C ILE A 36 1.65 -11.32 5.71
N PHE A 37 1.81 -11.70 6.97
CA PHE A 37 3.12 -11.74 7.62
C PHE A 37 3.97 -12.90 7.09
N ASP A 38 3.37 -14.05 6.77
CA ASP A 38 4.07 -15.22 6.26
C ASP A 38 4.26 -15.19 4.72
N ASP A 39 3.57 -14.29 4.01
CA ASP A 39 3.68 -14.17 2.55
C ASP A 39 5.10 -13.73 2.13
N PRO A 40 5.85 -14.54 1.35
CA PRO A 40 7.21 -14.22 0.92
C PRO A 40 7.26 -13.03 -0.06
N PHE A 41 6.17 -12.70 -0.75
CA PHE A 41 6.09 -11.57 -1.66
C PHE A 41 5.81 -10.25 -0.93
N MET A 42 5.29 -10.33 0.30
CA MET A 42 5.01 -9.15 1.11
C MET A 42 6.28 -8.71 1.86
N THR A 43 6.58 -7.42 1.77
CA THR A 43 7.64 -6.79 2.57
C THR A 43 7.03 -6.13 3.79
N VAL A 44 7.47 -6.56 4.97
CA VAL A 44 7.06 -5.98 6.26
C VAL A 44 7.97 -4.80 6.58
N TYR A 45 7.39 -3.72 7.11
CA TYR A 45 8.12 -2.54 7.58
C TYR A 45 7.77 -2.29 9.04
N CYS A 46 8.72 -1.78 9.82
CA CYS A 46 8.39 -1.22 11.12
C CYS A 46 7.64 0.10 10.93
N THR A 47 6.83 0.45 11.92
CA THR A 47 6.10 1.74 12.01
C THR A 47 6.96 2.94 11.65
N ASP A 48 8.14 3.07 12.24
CA ASP A 48 9.05 4.19 11.98
C ASP A 48 9.46 4.33 10.51
N CYS A 49 9.80 3.22 9.85
CA CYS A 49 10.21 3.23 8.45
C CYS A 49 9.02 3.45 7.52
N PHE A 50 7.86 2.86 7.86
CA PHE A 50 6.65 3.05 7.09
C PHE A 50 6.20 4.51 7.09
N LEU A 51 6.21 5.18 8.25
CA LEU A 51 5.79 6.58 8.39
C LEU A 51 6.78 7.58 7.79
N LYS A 52 8.07 7.25 7.75
CA LYS A 52 9.10 8.11 7.14
C LYS A 52 9.17 7.98 5.63
N ARG A 53 8.49 7.00 5.03
CA ARG A 53 8.52 6.83 3.58
C ARG A 53 7.86 8.02 2.91
N PRO A 54 8.54 8.67 1.95
CA PRO A 54 7.91 9.73 1.19
C PRO A 54 6.69 9.15 0.48
N GLU A 55 5.54 9.82 0.61
CA GLU A 55 4.37 9.48 -0.19
C GLU A 55 4.79 9.45 -1.66
N LYS A 56 4.40 8.40 -2.38
CA LYS A 56 4.63 8.36 -3.82
C LYS A 56 4.03 9.63 -4.40
N PRO A 57 4.80 10.43 -5.17
CA PRO A 57 4.29 11.67 -5.72
C PRO A 57 3.00 11.36 -6.46
N TYR A 58 1.94 12.10 -6.13
CA TYR A 58 0.63 11.91 -6.73
C TYR A 58 0.78 11.97 -8.24
N LYS A 59 0.72 10.81 -8.90
CA LYS A 59 0.73 10.76 -10.35
C LYS A 59 -0.67 11.14 -10.80
N THR A 60 -0.84 12.40 -11.20
CA THR A 60 -2.03 12.82 -11.95
C THR A 60 -2.20 11.84 -13.11
N ASN A 61 -3.30 11.09 -13.11
CA ASN A 61 -3.55 10.08 -14.12
C ASN A 61 -3.70 10.78 -15.49
N ARG A 62 -2.62 10.83 -16.29
CA ARG A 62 -2.61 11.52 -17.60
C ARG A 62 -3.78 11.06 -18.48
N ARG A 63 -4.17 9.77 -18.39
CA ARG A 63 -5.30 9.19 -19.12
C ARG A 63 -6.64 9.85 -18.78
N TYR A 64 -6.85 10.22 -17.52
CA TYR A 64 -8.07 10.90 -17.06
C TYR A 64 -8.22 12.28 -17.74
N TYR A 65 -7.14 13.05 -17.87
CA TYR A 65 -7.16 14.36 -18.51
C TYR A 65 -7.42 14.30 -20.01
N TYR A 66 -6.86 13.30 -20.71
CA TYR A 66 -7.15 13.11 -22.15
C TYR A 66 -8.62 12.77 -22.37
N GLN A 67 -9.20 11.82 -21.62
CA GLN A 67 -10.63 11.47 -21.75
C GLN A 67 -11.56 12.66 -21.44
N ARG A 68 -11.19 13.50 -20.46
CA ARG A 68 -11.97 14.70 -20.12
C ARG A 68 -11.93 15.77 -21.23
N ARG A 69 -10.84 15.86 -22.00
CA ARG A 69 -10.71 16.78 -23.14
C ARG A 69 -11.51 16.32 -24.36
N PHE A 70 -11.58 15.01 -24.63
CA PHE A 70 -12.39 14.49 -25.74
C PHE A 70 -13.89 14.68 -25.49
N LYS A 71 -14.40 14.36 -24.29
CA LYS A 71 -15.81 14.60 -23.94
C LYS A 71 -16.26 16.06 -24.05
N LYS A 72 -15.36 17.04 -23.91
CA LYS A 72 -15.70 18.46 -24.08
C LYS A 72 -15.84 18.88 -25.55
N ARG A 73 -15.22 18.17 -26.49
CA ARG A 73 -15.32 18.46 -27.93
C ARG A 73 -16.61 17.91 -28.53
N ASP A 74 -17.11 16.79 -28.01
CA ASP A 74 -18.31 16.11 -28.53
C ASP A 74 -19.63 16.81 -28.13
N HIS A 75 -19.59 17.84 -27.27
CA HIS A 75 -20.76 18.60 -26.82
C HIS A 75 -20.87 20.01 -27.42
N GLN A 76 -20.09 20.35 -28.45
CA GLN A 76 -20.38 21.56 -29.24
C GLN A 76 -21.44 21.22 -30.30
N PRO A 77 -22.67 21.78 -30.24
CA PRO A 77 -23.62 21.64 -31.32
C PRO A 77 -23.03 22.31 -32.57
N ILE A 78 -22.95 21.54 -33.66
CA ILE A 78 -22.65 22.04 -34.99
C ILE A 78 -23.91 22.79 -35.44
N PHE A 79 -24.09 24.04 -34.98
CA PHE A 79 -25.04 24.93 -35.62
C PHE A 79 -24.44 25.37 -36.95
N LYS A 80 -25.06 24.91 -38.05
CA LYS A 80 -25.03 25.55 -39.36
C LYS A 80 -26.38 26.20 -39.59
#